data_AF-A0A2I7K9Z1-F1
#
_entry.id   AF-A0A2I7K9Z1-F1
#
_cell.length_a   1.000
_cell.length_b   1.000
_cell.length_c   1.000
_cell.angle_alpha   90.00
_cell.angle_beta   90.00
_cell.angle_gamma   90.00
#
_symmetry.space_group_name_H-M   'P 1'
#
loop_
_entity.id
_entity.type
_entity.pdbx_description
1 polymer ?
#
loop_
_entity_poly.entity_id
_entity_poly.type
_entity_poly.pdbx_seq_one_letter_code
_entity_poly.pdbx_strand_id
1 'polypeptide(L)'
;MNVNLDTEWYRRGGTRSYVTTRDLTWSIGKKDSGWLLTIPAGREFESSVPAGLHWLFSPDDPYFLKSAVIHDTLLEEGYRVAFADSQWFEAALSEHAPALRTWAAYGAMRARRFWKWALHIPA
;
A
#
# COMPACT_ATOMS: atom_id res chain seq x y z
N MET A 1 20.64 8.45 -8.48
CA MET A 1 20.69 7.08 -7.93
C MET A 1 19.58 6.29 -8.62
N ASN A 2 19.92 5.31 -9.47
CA ASN A 2 18.92 4.39 -10.02
C ASN A 2 18.59 3.36 -8.93
N VAL A 3 17.43 3.53 -8.28
CA VAL A 3 16.88 2.51 -7.39
C VAL A 3 16.42 1.37 -8.28
N ASN A 4 17.07 0.20 -8.19
CA ASN A 4 16.62 -0.99 -8.88
C ASN A 4 15.47 -1.59 -8.04
N LEU A 5 14.24 -1.30 -8.46
CA LEU A 5 13.05 -1.85 -7.82
C LEU A 5 13.00 -3.35 -8.07
N ASP A 6 13.06 -4.12 -6.98
CA ASP A 6 12.80 -5.55 -7.02
C ASP A 6 11.33 -5.75 -7.40
N THR A 7 11.08 -6.19 -8.63
CA THR A 7 9.73 -6.43 -9.18
C THR A 7 9.43 -7.90 -9.36
N GLU A 8 10.34 -8.78 -8.98
CA GLU A 8 10.18 -10.24 -9.16
C GLU A 8 9.22 -10.86 -8.13
N TRP A 9 8.83 -10.10 -7.10
CA TRP A 9 7.94 -10.56 -6.04
C TRP A 9 6.44 -10.53 -6.38
N TYR A 10 6.05 -9.94 -7.50
CA TYR A 10 4.65 -9.91 -7.95
C TYR A 10 4.52 -10.18 -9.44
N ARG A 11 3.32 -10.58 -9.84
CA ARG A 11 2.91 -10.63 -11.24
C ARG A 11 1.52 -10.01 -11.41
N ARG A 12 1.26 -9.42 -12.57
CA ARG A 12 -0.10 -9.02 -12.97
C ARG A 12 -0.96 -10.27 -13.21
N GLY A 13 -2.21 -10.24 -12.76
CA GLY A 13 -3.18 -11.33 -12.89
C GLY A 13 -4.06 -11.49 -11.66
N GLY A 14 -4.77 -12.62 -11.59
CA GLY A 14 -5.74 -12.87 -10.52
C GLY A 14 -7.02 -12.03 -10.68
N THR A 15 -7.89 -12.10 -9.68
CA THR A 15 -9.15 -11.34 -9.64
C THR A 15 -8.96 -9.89 -9.20
N ARG A 16 -7.86 -9.60 -8.47
CA ARG A 16 -7.54 -8.28 -7.91
C ARG A 16 -6.43 -7.52 -8.64
N SER A 17 -6.06 -7.94 -9.85
CA SER A 17 -5.02 -7.35 -10.73
C SER A 17 -3.58 -7.74 -10.42
N TYR A 18 -3.22 -8.05 -9.17
CA TYR A 18 -1.88 -8.50 -8.81
C TYR A 18 -1.87 -9.72 -7.90
N VAL A 19 -0.82 -10.53 -8.01
CA VAL A 19 -0.57 -11.72 -7.18
C VAL A 19 0.88 -11.75 -6.73
N THR A 20 1.14 -12.02 -5.45
CA THR A 20 2.50 -12.26 -4.93
C THR A 20 3.07 -13.58 -5.48
N THR A 21 4.34 -13.59 -5.86
CA THR A 21 5.04 -14.78 -6.39
C THR A 21 5.92 -15.47 -5.35
N ARG A 22 6.22 -14.78 -4.25
CA ARG A 22 6.98 -15.28 -3.10
C ARG A 22 6.48 -14.65 -1.81
N ASP A 23 6.89 -15.23 -0.69
CA ASP A 23 6.60 -14.68 0.62
C ASP A 23 7.28 -13.32 0.79
N LEU A 24 6.50 -12.34 1.26
CA LEU A 24 6.98 -11.02 1.63
C LEU A 24 6.93 -10.87 3.14
N THR A 25 7.93 -10.19 3.68
CA THR A 25 7.97 -9.84 5.10
C THR A 25 8.06 -8.33 5.26
N TRP A 26 7.30 -7.81 6.21
CA TRP A 26 7.25 -6.39 6.56
C TRP A 26 7.34 -6.21 8.07
N SER A 27 8.34 -5.47 8.55
CA SER A 27 8.44 -5.12 9.96
C SER A 27 7.55 -3.91 10.25
N ILE A 28 6.53 -4.10 11.08
CA ILE A 28 5.56 -3.05 11.37
C ILE A 28 6.17 -1.95 12.24
N GLY A 29 5.97 -0.69 11.86
CA GLY A 29 6.32 0.52 12.62
C GLY A 29 7.80 0.91 12.55
N LYS A 30 8.72 -0.06 12.56
CA LYS A 30 10.14 0.15 12.28
C LYS A 30 10.81 -1.13 11.81
N LYS A 31 11.96 -0.98 11.14
CA LYS A 31 12.86 -2.10 10.87
C LYS A 31 13.24 -2.80 12.18
N ASP A 32 13.19 -4.13 12.17
CA ASP A 32 13.50 -4.98 13.32
C ASP A 32 12.66 -4.61 14.56
N SER A 33 11.36 -4.32 14.37
CA SER A 33 10.43 -4.05 15.48
C SER A 33 10.09 -5.30 16.30
N GLY A 34 10.37 -6.50 15.76
CA GLY A 34 9.92 -7.78 16.31
C GLY A 34 8.47 -8.10 15.93
N TRP A 35 7.73 -7.16 15.34
CA TRP A 35 6.40 -7.40 14.80
C TRP A 35 6.49 -7.53 13.28
N LEU A 36 6.45 -8.78 12.81
CA LEU A 36 6.58 -9.12 11.41
C LEU A 36 5.22 -9.49 10.81
N LEU A 37 4.82 -8.75 9.78
CA LEU A 37 3.75 -9.15 8.87
C LEU A 37 4.35 -10.05 7.80
N THR A 38 3.83 -11.27 7.66
CA THR A 38 4.22 -12.19 6.58
C THR A 38 3.06 -12.33 5.61
N ILE A 39 3.29 -11.91 4.37
CA ILE A 39 2.33 -12.02 3.28
C ILE A 39 2.74 -13.24 2.45
N PRO A 40 1.95 -14.31 2.39
CA PRO A 40 2.33 -15.52 1.68
C PRO A 40 2.36 -15.31 0.16
N ALA A 41 3.11 -16.16 -0.54
CA ALA A 41 3.00 -16.32 -1.99
C ALA A 41 1.57 -16.69 -2.41
N GLY A 42 1.12 -16.20 -3.58
CA GLY A 42 -0.22 -16.43 -4.09
C GLY A 42 -1.29 -15.48 -3.54
N ARG A 43 -0.91 -14.49 -2.71
CA ARG A 43 -1.81 -13.45 -2.20
C ARG A 43 -2.21 -12.51 -3.33
N GLU A 44 -3.51 -12.40 -3.57
CA GLU A 44 -4.04 -11.39 -4.49
C GLU A 44 -4.20 -10.05 -3.77
N PHE A 45 -3.86 -8.95 -4.44
CA PHE A 45 -4.01 -7.59 -3.92
C PHE A 45 -4.30 -6.61 -5.05
N GLU A 46 -4.86 -5.46 -4.70
CA GLU A 46 -5.19 -4.40 -5.64
C GLU A 46 -4.47 -3.09 -5.27
N SER A 47 -4.01 -2.36 -6.28
CA SER A 47 -3.54 -0.98 -6.09
C SER A 47 -4.71 -0.03 -6.33
N SER A 48 -5.54 0.18 -5.31
CA SER A 48 -6.77 0.98 -5.41
C SER A 48 -6.48 2.49 -5.35
N VAL A 49 -6.01 3.06 -6.46
CA VAL A 49 -5.98 4.52 -6.66
C VAL A 49 -7.34 4.98 -7.19
N PRO A 50 -7.98 6.03 -6.62
CA PRO A 50 -9.19 6.58 -7.21
C PRO A 50 -8.95 7.06 -8.65
N ALA A 51 -9.87 6.78 -9.58
CA ALA A 51 -9.71 7.10 -11.01
C ALA A 51 -9.34 8.57 -11.30
N GLY A 52 -9.89 9.51 -10.52
CA GLY A 52 -9.57 10.95 -10.63
C GLY A 52 -8.14 11.33 -10.23
N LEU A 53 -7.39 10.42 -9.60
CA LEU A 53 -5.99 10.57 -9.20
C LEU A 53 -5.02 9.76 -10.08
N HIS A 54 -5.51 9.00 -11.06
CA HIS A 54 -4.67 8.20 -11.96
C HIS A 54 -3.63 9.02 -12.73
N TRP A 55 -3.92 10.30 -13.00
CA TRP A 55 -2.99 11.21 -13.68
C TRP A 55 -1.77 11.58 -12.82
N LEU A 56 -1.88 11.45 -11.49
CA LEU A 56 -0.83 11.79 -10.53
C LEU A 56 -0.19 10.54 -9.90
N PHE A 57 -0.99 9.49 -9.70
CA PHE A 57 -0.58 8.20 -9.15
C PHE A 57 -1.01 7.10 -10.11
N SER A 58 -0.06 6.49 -10.81
CA SER A 58 -0.37 5.30 -11.59
C SER A 58 -0.65 4.14 -10.63
N PRO A 59 -1.77 3.41 -10.77
CA PRO A 59 -2.03 2.22 -9.96
C PRO A 59 -0.93 1.15 -10.16
N ASP A 60 -0.27 1.19 -11.31
CA ASP A 60 0.77 0.24 -11.69
C ASP A 60 2.19 0.70 -11.30
N ASP A 61 2.31 1.79 -10.54
CA ASP A 61 3.62 2.32 -10.13
C ASP A 61 4.30 1.34 -9.14
N PRO A 62 5.42 0.70 -9.53
CA PRO A 62 6.08 -0.31 -8.72
C PRO A 62 6.54 0.19 -7.35
N TYR A 63 6.74 1.50 -7.18
CA TYR A 63 7.05 2.12 -5.89
C TYR A 63 5.94 1.97 -4.84
N PHE A 64 4.67 1.83 -5.27
CA PHE A 64 3.52 1.77 -4.37
C PHE A 64 2.90 0.37 -4.27
N LEU A 65 3.28 -0.58 -5.12
CA LEU A 65 2.71 -1.94 -5.10
C LEU A 65 2.97 -2.67 -3.78
N LYS A 66 4.18 -2.50 -3.21
CA LYS A 66 4.49 -3.09 -1.91
C LYS A 66 3.64 -2.49 -0.79
N SER A 67 3.43 -1.18 -0.84
CA SER A 67 2.52 -0.49 0.08
C SER A 67 1.08 -0.98 -0.06
N ALA A 68 0.62 -1.20 -1.30
CA ALA A 68 -0.71 -1.72 -1.59
C ALA A 68 -0.93 -3.11 -1.00
N VAL A 69 -0.02 -4.07 -1.24
CA VAL A 69 -0.17 -5.43 -0.70
C VAL A 69 -0.13 -5.47 0.83
N ILE A 70 0.68 -4.61 1.47
CA ILE A 70 0.72 -4.48 2.94
C ILE A 70 -0.61 -3.90 3.45
N HIS A 71 -1.11 -2.85 2.81
CA HIS A 71 -2.36 -2.18 3.18
C HIS A 71 -3.56 -3.13 3.09
N ASP A 72 -3.72 -3.80 1.94
CA ASP A 72 -4.77 -4.78 1.71
C ASP A 72 -4.70 -5.92 2.71
N THR A 73 -3.51 -6.43 2.99
CA THR A 73 -3.33 -7.52 3.97
C THR A 73 -3.74 -7.10 5.38
N LEU A 74 -3.35 -5.91 5.82
CA LEU A 74 -3.75 -5.40 7.12
C LEU A 74 -5.26 -5.17 7.21
N LEU A 75 -5.90 -4.66 6.15
CA LEU A 75 -7.35 -4.48 6.13
C LEU A 75 -8.10 -5.81 6.22
N GLU A 76 -7.68 -6.82 5.46
CA GLU A 76 -8.30 -8.15 5.48
C GLU A 76 -8.07 -8.92 6.78
N GLU A 77 -6.93 -8.70 7.45
CA GLU A 77 -6.67 -9.23 8.79
C GLU A 77 -7.47 -8.50 9.89
N GLY A 78 -8.27 -7.48 9.53
CA GLY A 78 -9.16 -6.77 10.45
C GLY A 78 -8.51 -5.61 11.20
N TYR A 79 -7.31 -5.18 10.79
CA TYR A 79 -6.71 -3.98 11.37
C TYR A 79 -7.51 -2.74 11.01
N ARG A 80 -7.42 -1.74 11.89
CA ARG A 80 -8.07 -0.46 11.65
C ARG A 80 -7.46 0.20 10.42
N VAL A 81 -8.31 0.80 9.58
CA VAL A 81 -7.89 1.56 8.40
C VAL A 81 -6.79 2.59 8.70
N ALA A 82 -6.84 3.26 9.87
CA ALA A 82 -5.80 4.22 10.27
C ALA A 82 -4.40 3.60 10.36
N PHE A 83 -4.34 2.37 10.84
CA PHE A 83 -3.10 1.63 10.99
C PHE A 83 -2.61 1.12 9.65
N ALA A 84 -3.50 0.56 8.83
CA ALA A 84 -3.17 0.17 7.46
C ALA A 84 -2.61 1.37 6.65
N ASP A 85 -3.27 2.53 6.73
CA ASP A 85 -2.85 3.76 6.04
C ASP A 85 -1.43 4.22 6.47
N SER A 86 -1.08 4.07 7.74
CA SER A 86 0.25 4.45 8.24
C SER A 86 1.32 3.48 7.73
N GLN A 87 1.02 2.18 7.70
CA GLN A 87 1.94 1.17 7.18
C GLN A 87 2.12 1.28 5.67
N TRP A 88 1.08 1.67 4.92
CA TRP A 88 1.20 2.02 3.50
C TRP A 88 2.21 3.14 3.27
N PHE A 89 2.14 4.19 4.10
CA PHE A 89 3.04 5.35 4.02
C PHE A 89 4.49 4.99 4.35
N GLU A 90 4.71 4.23 5.43
CA GLU A 90 6.03 3.75 5.82
C GLU A 90 6.66 2.85 4.74
N ALA A 91 5.86 1.93 4.17
CA ALA A 91 6.31 1.06 3.08
C ALA A 91 6.69 1.86 1.83
N ALA A 92 5.92 2.89 1.47
CA ALA A 92 6.20 3.70 0.28
C ALA A 92 7.51 4.50 0.45
N LEU A 93 7.75 5.05 1.64
CA LEU A 93 9.01 5.72 1.94
C LEU A 93 10.20 4.75 1.95
N SER A 94 9.99 3.51 2.41
CA SER A 94 11.03 2.46 2.41
C SER A 94 11.44 2.05 1.00
N GLU A 95 10.53 2.04 0.03
CA GLU A 95 10.83 1.73 -1.37
C GLU A 95 11.42 2.93 -2.15
N HIS A 96 11.78 4.02 -1.44
CA HIS A 96 12.28 5.25 -2.04
C HIS A 96 11.32 5.91 -3.04
N ALA A 97 10.00 5.71 -2.84
CA ALA A 97 8.99 6.41 -3.61
C ALA A 97 9.19 7.94 -3.47
N PRO A 98 8.95 8.74 -4.52
CA PRO A 98 9.15 10.18 -4.48
C PRO A 98 8.39 10.82 -3.31
N ALA A 99 9.11 11.37 -2.32
CA ALA A 99 8.53 11.79 -1.04
C ALA A 99 7.32 12.73 -1.20
N LEU A 100 7.36 13.66 -2.15
CA LEU A 100 6.24 14.57 -2.42
C LEU A 100 4.98 13.82 -2.88
N ARG A 101 5.14 12.81 -3.74
CA ARG A 101 4.03 11.95 -4.19
C ARG A 101 3.50 11.14 -3.02
N THR A 102 4.38 10.52 -2.24
CA THR A 102 3.99 9.72 -1.08
C THR A 102 3.20 10.53 -0.04
N TRP A 103 3.66 11.74 0.27
CA TRP A 103 2.94 12.66 1.16
C TRP A 103 1.61 13.14 0.57
N ALA A 104 1.55 13.45 -0.72
CA ALA A 104 0.31 13.83 -1.38
C ALA A 104 -0.74 12.71 -1.36
N ALA A 105 -0.33 11.47 -1.64
CA ALA A 105 -1.21 10.29 -1.56
C ALA A 105 -1.70 10.05 -0.13
N TYR A 106 -0.79 10.06 0.85
CA TYR A 106 -1.15 9.86 2.25
C TYR A 106 -2.08 10.96 2.77
N GLY A 107 -1.82 12.22 2.39
CA GLY A 107 -2.70 13.35 2.66
C GLY A 107 -4.09 13.15 2.06
N ALA A 108 -4.17 12.68 0.81
CA ALA A 108 -5.44 12.40 0.15
C ALA A 108 -6.26 11.29 0.84
N MET A 109 -5.61 10.21 1.30
CA MET A 109 -6.28 9.15 2.07
C MET A 109 -6.87 9.70 3.39
N ARG A 110 -6.08 10.52 4.10
CA ARG A 110 -6.49 11.16 5.35
C ARG A 110 -7.64 12.16 5.14
N ALA A 111 -7.55 12.98 4.10
CA ALA A 111 -8.60 13.92 3.72
C ALA A 111 -9.90 13.21 3.35
N ARG A 112 -9.85 12.18 2.48
CA ARG A 112 -11.01 11.37 2.11
C ARG A 112 -11.71 10.81 3.34
N ARG A 113 -10.94 10.30 4.30
CA ARG A 113 -11.48 9.76 5.55
C ARG A 113 -12.12 10.84 6.42
N PHE A 114 -11.46 11.99 6.57
CA PHE A 114 -12.03 13.12 7.30
C PHE A 114 -13.36 13.58 6.67
N TRP A 115 -13.44 13.63 5.34
CA TRP A 115 -14.68 13.95 4.62
C TRP A 115 -15.77 12.91 4.85
N LYS A 116 -15.46 11.61 4.75
CA LYS A 116 -16.43 10.55 5.05
C LYS A 116 -17.00 10.69 6.47
N TRP A 117 -16.13 10.96 7.45
CA TRP A 117 -16.54 11.18 8.84
C TRP A 117 -17.40 12.44 8.99
N ALA A 118 -16.96 13.57 8.45
CA ALA A 118 -17.68 14.85 8.53
C ALA A 118 -19.08 14.75 7.90
N LEU A 119 -19.19 14.02 6.79
CA LEU A 119 -20.44 13.82 6.05
C LEU A 119 -21.27 12.63 6.56
N HIS A 120 -20.85 11.95 7.65
CA HIS A 120 -21.51 10.77 8.19
C HIS A 120 -21.75 9.66 7.14
N ILE A 121 -20.88 9.56 6.14
CA ILE A 121 -20.95 8.52 5.12
C ILE A 121 -20.40 7.24 5.75
N PRO A 122 -21.17 6.13 5.75
CA PRO A 122 -20.70 4.87 6.31
C PRO A 122 -19.39 4.43 5.63
N ALA A 123 -18.50 3.86 6.45
CA ALA A 123 -17.12 3.55 6.09
C ALA A 123 -17.06 2.55 4.94
#